data_AF-A0A1B1E2H6-F1
#
_entry.id   AF-A0A1B1E2H6-F1
#
_cell.length_a   1.000
_cell.length_b   1.000
_cell.length_c   1.000
_cell.angle_alpha   90.00
_cell.angle_beta   90.00
_cell.angle_gamma   90.00
#
_symmetry.space_group_name_H-M   'P 1'
#
loop_
_entity.id
_entity.type
_entity.pdbx_description
1 polymer ?
#
loop_
_entity_poly.entity_id
_entity_poly.type
_entity_poly.pdbx_seq_one_letter_code
_entity_poly.pdbx_strand_id
1 'polypeptide(L)'
;MLRLNNARLFFKSKIRLSGGKQHPKWVVKDKEKYNIYTYDNSYYGENFRYNNFILHLRSYKYYIDYIVENVYRSVKNCGKCFFNPLKNIILKHNPDVRYQLVALMAFFGTTSAITCYHNGIYQNIIDVTNMLELGVVDDMKDNSFFDTQSEMQNKNIDDYSKDHERLSDLWERALKDATQKNSFDQLCSYLAIEDGEPIVNFKPKHIWRYNMIPYGENNPDTKTFEVPAHEKPFRSFALNFTYNNLSGNWGDYIDRRDNKGSLLRPSRYMFTDVIIPATK
;
A
#
# COMPACT_ATOMS: atom_id res chain seq x y z
N MET A 1 22.23 -32.09 11.82
CA MET A 1 21.05 -32.51 12.61
C MET A 1 19.89 -32.92 11.68
N LEU A 2 20.10 -33.90 10.78
CA LEU A 2 19.10 -34.39 9.80
C LEU A 2 19.37 -35.86 9.45
N ARG A 3 19.53 -36.71 10.48
CA ARG A 3 19.54 -38.17 10.33
C ARG A 3 18.70 -38.71 11.47
N LEU A 4 17.45 -39.10 11.19
CA LEU A 4 16.64 -40.07 11.97
C LEU A 4 15.17 -40.16 11.51
N ASN A 5 14.67 -39.28 10.62
CA ASN A 5 13.24 -39.29 10.26
C ASN A 5 12.83 -40.32 9.18
N ASN A 6 13.75 -40.83 8.36
CA ASN A 6 13.38 -41.80 7.30
C ASN A 6 13.16 -43.23 7.83
N ALA A 7 13.63 -43.55 9.05
CA ALA A 7 13.41 -44.86 9.65
C ALA A 7 12.00 -45.00 10.27
N ARG A 8 11.36 -43.90 10.68
CA ARG A 8 10.04 -43.94 11.36
C ARG A 8 8.86 -44.17 10.41
N LEU A 9 9.03 -43.99 9.10
CA LEU A 9 7.98 -44.27 8.12
C LEU A 9 7.90 -45.75 7.72
N PHE A 10 8.99 -46.51 7.83
CA PHE A 10 8.96 -47.95 7.57
C PHE A 10 8.23 -48.74 8.65
N PHE A 11 8.36 -48.36 9.93
CA PHE A 11 7.70 -49.04 11.05
C PHE A 11 6.19 -48.73 11.22
N LYS A 12 5.64 -47.78 10.45
CA LYS A 12 4.19 -47.53 10.38
C LYS A 12 3.50 -48.18 9.19
N SER A 13 4.24 -48.79 8.27
CA SER A 13 3.63 -49.73 7.35
C SER A 13 3.30 -50.98 8.16
N LYS A 14 2.03 -51.12 8.56
CA LYS A 14 1.50 -52.43 8.93
C LYS A 14 1.77 -53.31 7.73
N ILE A 15 2.82 -54.14 7.80
CA ILE A 15 2.94 -55.32 6.94
C ILE A 15 1.65 -56.09 7.23
N ARG A 16 0.64 -55.87 6.39
CA ARG A 16 -0.61 -56.61 6.46
C ARG A 16 -0.24 -58.01 6.00
N LEU A 17 0.14 -58.86 6.95
CA LEU A 17 0.01 -60.30 6.77
C LEU A 17 -1.42 -60.52 6.29
N SER A 18 -1.58 -61.03 5.08
CA SER A 18 -2.88 -61.23 4.44
C SER A 18 -3.71 -62.18 5.30
N GLY A 19 -4.62 -61.60 6.07
CA GLY A 19 -5.48 -62.31 7.02
C GLY A 19 -6.33 -61.29 7.76
N GLY A 20 -7.22 -60.61 7.04
CA GLY A 20 -8.25 -59.78 7.67
C GLY A 20 -9.22 -60.65 8.51
N LYS A 21 -10.17 -60.02 9.20
CA LYS A 21 -11.22 -60.66 10.03
C LYS A 21 -12.10 -61.69 9.26
N GLN A 22 -11.93 -61.79 7.95
CA GLN A 22 -12.55 -62.78 7.07
C GLN A 22 -11.54 -63.89 6.79
N HIS A 23 -11.86 -65.08 7.28
CA HIS A 23 -11.13 -66.32 7.04
C HIS A 23 -11.87 -67.16 5.99
N PRO A 24 -11.20 -68.10 5.30
CA PRO A 24 -11.87 -69.02 4.39
C PRO A 24 -12.98 -69.77 5.14
N LYS A 25 -14.16 -69.87 4.52
CA LYS A 25 -15.32 -70.61 5.04
C LYS A 25 -15.77 -71.61 3.99
N TRP A 26 -16.26 -72.76 4.44
CA TRP A 26 -16.80 -73.81 3.57
C TRP A 26 -18.17 -73.46 2.96
N VAL A 27 -18.85 -72.43 3.48
CA VAL A 27 -20.18 -72.00 3.04
C VAL A 27 -20.07 -70.77 2.15
N VAL A 28 -20.53 -70.88 0.90
CA VAL A 28 -20.58 -69.77 -0.08
C VAL A 28 -21.92 -69.05 0.01
N LYS A 29 -21.90 -67.72 0.08
CA LYS A 29 -23.12 -66.89 0.11
C LYS A 29 -23.76 -66.80 -1.27
N ASP A 30 -25.07 -66.60 -1.33
CA ASP A 30 -25.84 -66.53 -2.59
C ASP A 30 -25.28 -65.54 -3.62
N LYS A 31 -24.67 -64.43 -3.16
CA LYS A 31 -24.05 -63.41 -4.03
C LYS A 31 -22.69 -63.81 -4.61
N GLU A 32 -22.02 -64.79 -4.01
CA GLU A 32 -20.68 -65.28 -4.38
C GLU A 32 -20.77 -66.65 -5.09
N LYS A 33 -21.98 -67.20 -5.26
CA LYS A 33 -22.23 -68.55 -5.81
C LYS A 33 -21.82 -68.73 -7.27
N TYR A 34 -21.91 -67.66 -8.07
CA TYR A 34 -21.67 -67.73 -9.50
C TYR A 34 -20.50 -66.81 -9.84
N ASN A 35 -19.37 -67.42 -10.23
CA ASN A 35 -18.16 -66.85 -10.82
C ASN A 35 -17.41 -65.73 -10.06
N ILE A 36 -16.09 -65.73 -10.22
CA ILE A 36 -15.22 -64.61 -9.88
C ILE A 36 -15.37 -63.57 -11.00
N TYR A 37 -16.04 -62.45 -10.72
CA TYR A 37 -16.31 -61.39 -11.71
C TYR A 37 -15.14 -60.43 -11.94
N THR A 38 -14.11 -60.47 -11.10
CA THR A 38 -12.98 -59.54 -11.14
C THR A 38 -11.66 -60.29 -11.18
N TYR A 39 -10.76 -59.87 -12.06
CA TYR A 39 -9.41 -60.41 -12.11
C TYR A 39 -8.57 -59.91 -10.94
N ASP A 40 -7.56 -60.70 -10.55
CA ASP A 40 -6.63 -60.34 -9.48
C ASP A 40 -5.93 -58.99 -9.72
N ASN A 41 -5.60 -58.65 -10.98
CA ASN A 41 -5.00 -57.36 -11.34
C ASN A 41 -5.92 -56.16 -11.10
N SER A 42 -7.24 -56.37 -10.99
CA SER A 42 -8.21 -55.32 -10.63
C SER A 42 -8.28 -55.06 -9.12
N TYR A 43 -7.72 -55.98 -8.31
CA TYR A 43 -7.76 -55.90 -6.85
C TYR A 43 -6.37 -55.65 -6.23
N TYR A 44 -5.32 -56.29 -6.78
CA TYR A 44 -3.95 -56.12 -6.32
C TYR A 44 -3.29 -54.91 -7.01
N GLY A 45 -2.49 -54.17 -6.24
CA GLY A 45 -1.69 -53.07 -6.78
C GLY A 45 -0.56 -53.56 -7.70
N GLU A 46 -0.09 -52.66 -8.55
CA GLU A 46 1.03 -52.91 -9.47
C GLU A 46 2.36 -53.19 -8.73
N ASN A 47 3.35 -53.68 -9.47
CA ASN A 47 4.67 -53.99 -8.91
C ASN A 47 5.33 -52.72 -8.33
N PHE A 48 5.73 -52.77 -7.06
CA PHE A 48 6.32 -51.65 -6.35
C PHE A 48 7.58 -51.06 -7.03
N ARG A 49 8.41 -51.89 -7.69
CA ARG A 49 9.65 -51.45 -8.35
C ARG A 49 9.50 -51.19 -9.85
N TYR A 50 8.64 -51.96 -10.50
CA TYR A 50 8.40 -51.91 -11.94
C TYR A 50 6.93 -51.59 -12.20
N ASN A 51 6.51 -50.43 -11.70
CA ASN A 51 5.18 -49.94 -11.95
C ASN A 51 5.03 -49.42 -13.39
N ASN A 52 3.79 -49.33 -13.84
CA ASN A 52 3.50 -48.93 -15.22
C ASN A 52 4.00 -47.51 -15.50
N PHE A 53 3.90 -46.60 -14.53
CA PHE A 53 4.36 -45.21 -14.68
C PHE A 53 5.87 -45.08 -14.87
N ILE A 54 6.70 -45.78 -14.08
CA ILE A 54 8.16 -45.75 -14.20
C ILE A 54 8.60 -46.41 -15.51
N LEU A 55 7.99 -47.52 -15.90
CA LEU A 55 8.29 -48.17 -17.18
C LEU A 55 7.93 -47.27 -18.36
N HIS A 56 6.80 -46.56 -18.27
CA HIS A 56 6.38 -45.58 -19.27
C HIS A 56 7.32 -44.36 -19.35
N LEU A 57 7.76 -43.81 -18.22
CA LEU A 57 8.77 -42.75 -18.23
C LEU A 57 10.10 -43.24 -18.82
N ARG A 58 10.51 -44.47 -18.53
CA ARG A 58 11.73 -45.06 -19.08
C ARG A 58 11.63 -45.27 -20.59
N SER A 59 10.46 -45.64 -21.12
CA SER A 59 10.26 -45.77 -22.56
C SER A 59 10.35 -44.41 -23.27
N TYR A 60 9.89 -43.33 -22.63
CA TYR A 60 9.98 -41.98 -23.21
C TYR A 60 11.29 -41.26 -22.95
N LYS A 61 12.18 -41.81 -22.11
CA LYS A 61 13.45 -41.18 -21.73
C LYS A 61 14.21 -40.65 -22.95
N TYR A 62 14.35 -41.46 -23.99
CA TYR A 62 15.05 -41.05 -25.21
C TYR A 62 14.40 -39.81 -25.88
N TYR A 63 13.07 -39.81 -26.03
CA TYR A 63 12.36 -38.69 -26.66
C TYR A 63 12.42 -37.42 -25.83
N ILE A 64 12.29 -37.54 -24.50
CA ILE A 64 12.41 -36.42 -23.57
C ILE A 64 13.84 -35.86 -23.62
N ASP A 65 14.85 -36.72 -23.53
CA ASP A 65 16.26 -36.32 -23.58
C ASP A 65 16.57 -35.62 -24.92
N TYR A 66 16.05 -36.14 -26.04
CA TYR A 66 16.20 -35.52 -27.36
C TYR A 66 15.56 -34.13 -27.44
N ILE A 67 14.33 -33.96 -26.94
CA ILE A 67 13.65 -32.65 -26.92
C ILE A 67 14.43 -31.65 -26.05
N VAL A 68 14.78 -32.05 -24.82
CA VAL A 68 15.51 -31.19 -23.88
C VAL A 68 16.87 -30.80 -24.43
N GLU A 69 17.60 -31.75 -25.03
CA GLU A 69 18.89 -31.49 -25.64
C GLU A 69 18.78 -30.52 -26.81
N ASN A 70 17.78 -30.67 -27.68
CA ASN A 70 17.58 -29.75 -28.80
C ASN A 70 17.18 -28.34 -28.34
N VAL A 71 16.33 -28.23 -27.32
CA VAL A 71 15.98 -26.93 -26.71
C VAL A 71 17.23 -26.29 -26.12
N TYR A 72 18.01 -27.03 -25.34
CA TYR A 72 19.25 -26.54 -24.74
C TYR A 72 20.27 -26.11 -25.81
N ARG A 73 20.49 -26.94 -26.85
CA ARG A 73 21.39 -26.62 -27.96
C ARG A 73 20.93 -25.37 -28.71
N SER A 74 19.64 -25.24 -28.97
CA SER A 74 19.06 -24.07 -29.65
C SER A 74 19.26 -22.79 -28.84
N VAL A 75 18.93 -22.81 -27.54
CA VAL A 75 19.14 -21.67 -26.63
C VAL A 75 20.63 -21.32 -26.52
N LYS A 76 21.50 -22.32 -26.36
CA LYS A 76 22.95 -22.13 -26.26
C LYS A 76 23.54 -21.54 -27.54
N ASN A 77 23.13 -22.04 -28.70
CA ASN A 77 23.62 -21.55 -29.98
C ASN A 77 23.11 -20.13 -30.25
N CYS A 78 21.84 -19.85 -29.97
CA CYS A 78 21.28 -18.50 -30.04
C CYS A 78 22.05 -17.53 -29.13
N GLY A 79 22.27 -17.90 -27.86
CA GLY A 79 23.04 -17.10 -26.92
C GLY A 79 24.48 -16.85 -27.39
N LYS A 80 25.16 -17.86 -27.95
CA LYS A 80 26.50 -17.70 -28.54
C LYS A 80 26.50 -16.78 -29.77
N CYS A 81 25.48 -16.85 -30.61
CA CYS A 81 25.33 -15.98 -31.78
C CYS A 81 25.24 -14.50 -31.40
N PHE A 82 24.60 -14.15 -30.28
CA PHE A 82 24.56 -12.77 -29.78
C PHE A 82 25.80 -12.37 -28.97
N PHE A 83 26.29 -13.26 -28.11
CA PHE A 83 27.38 -12.94 -27.19
C PHE A 83 28.74 -12.83 -27.89
N ASN A 84 29.06 -13.73 -28.81
CA ASN A 84 30.37 -13.74 -29.48
C ASN A 84 30.68 -12.45 -30.27
N PRO A 85 29.77 -11.90 -31.11
CA PRO A 85 30.05 -10.65 -31.81
C PRO A 85 30.21 -9.47 -30.84
N LEU A 86 29.36 -9.37 -29.82
CA LEU A 86 29.48 -8.32 -28.79
C LEU A 86 30.80 -8.41 -28.04
N LYS A 87 31.19 -9.61 -27.60
CA LYS A 87 32.48 -9.86 -26.96
C LYS A 87 33.63 -9.46 -27.88
N ASN A 88 33.59 -9.84 -29.15
CA ASN A 88 34.65 -9.52 -30.10
C ASN A 88 34.77 -8.02 -30.34
N ILE A 89 33.65 -7.28 -30.41
CA ILE A 89 33.65 -5.82 -30.52
C ILE A 89 34.26 -5.20 -29.26
N ILE A 90 33.82 -5.63 -28.07
CA ILE A 90 34.33 -5.11 -26.79
C ILE A 90 35.84 -5.36 -26.67
N LEU A 91 36.31 -6.57 -26.96
CA LEU A 91 37.74 -6.91 -26.88
C LEU A 91 38.58 -6.20 -27.96
N LYS A 92 38.00 -5.91 -29.14
CA LYS A 92 38.68 -5.15 -30.19
C LYS A 92 38.93 -3.70 -29.78
N HIS A 93 37.98 -3.08 -29.08
CA HIS A 93 38.09 -1.68 -28.63
C HIS A 93 38.74 -1.55 -27.24
N ASN A 94 38.57 -2.54 -26.37
CA ASN A 94 39.07 -2.56 -25.00
C ASN A 94 39.76 -3.91 -24.71
N PRO A 95 41.01 -4.12 -25.21
CA PRO A 95 41.69 -5.40 -25.12
C PRO A 95 42.16 -5.76 -23.71
N ASP A 96 42.43 -4.76 -22.86
CA ASP A 96 42.87 -4.95 -21.47
C ASP A 96 41.72 -4.70 -20.48
N VAL A 97 41.76 -5.38 -19.33
CA VAL A 97 40.78 -5.31 -18.24
C VAL A 97 40.65 -3.87 -17.71
N ARG A 98 41.74 -3.11 -17.70
CA ARG A 98 41.73 -1.71 -17.26
C ARG A 98 40.83 -0.84 -18.13
N TYR A 99 40.93 -0.98 -19.46
CA TYR A 99 40.10 -0.24 -20.40
C TYR A 99 38.64 -0.71 -20.35
N GLN A 100 38.40 -2.01 -20.13
CA GLN A 100 37.06 -2.54 -19.93
C GLN A 100 36.39 -1.96 -18.67
N LEU A 101 37.14 -1.81 -17.58
CA LEU A 101 36.65 -1.19 -16.35
C LEU A 101 36.34 0.30 -16.58
N VAL A 102 37.20 1.04 -17.30
CA VAL A 102 36.94 2.44 -17.65
C VAL A 102 35.67 2.57 -18.51
N ALA A 103 35.50 1.72 -19.53
CA ALA A 103 34.31 1.71 -20.36
C ALA A 103 33.04 1.37 -19.57
N LEU A 104 33.12 0.43 -18.63
CA LEU A 104 32.01 0.06 -17.75
C LEU A 104 31.65 1.18 -16.77
N MET A 105 32.63 1.88 -16.19
CA MET A 105 32.40 3.05 -15.35
C MET A 105 31.80 4.21 -16.15
N ALA A 106 32.28 4.43 -17.37
CA ALA A 106 31.71 5.44 -18.28
C ALA A 106 30.27 5.09 -18.67
N PHE A 107 29.97 3.82 -18.91
CA PHE A 107 28.61 3.34 -19.18
C PHE A 107 27.68 3.60 -17.98
N PHE A 108 28.08 3.23 -16.77
CA PHE A 108 27.27 3.50 -15.57
C PHE A 108 27.14 4.99 -15.28
N GLY A 109 28.21 5.76 -15.45
CA GLY A 109 28.18 7.22 -15.31
C GLY A 109 27.22 7.88 -16.30
N THR A 110 27.27 7.48 -17.57
CA THR A 110 26.38 8.00 -18.62
C THR A 110 24.93 7.58 -18.37
N THR A 111 24.69 6.32 -18.00
CA THR A 111 23.35 5.83 -17.67
C THR A 111 22.77 6.57 -16.47
N SER A 112 23.58 6.78 -15.43
CA SER A 112 23.21 7.56 -14.25
C SER A 112 22.89 9.01 -14.64
N ALA A 113 23.72 9.65 -15.45
CA ALA A 113 23.50 11.03 -15.90
C ALA A 113 22.21 11.17 -16.73
N ILE A 114 21.96 10.25 -17.67
CA ILE A 114 20.71 10.20 -18.43
C ILE A 114 19.52 10.01 -17.49
N THR A 115 19.63 9.12 -16.50
CA THR A 115 18.56 8.87 -15.51
C THR A 115 18.30 10.11 -14.66
N CYS A 116 19.34 10.78 -14.15
CA CYS A 116 19.21 12.03 -13.41
C CYS A 116 18.57 13.13 -14.25
N TYR A 117 18.92 13.23 -15.53
CA TYR A 117 18.33 14.22 -16.43
C TYR A 117 16.82 14.00 -16.61
N HIS A 118 16.41 12.77 -16.93
CA HIS A 118 14.98 12.46 -17.10
C HIS A 118 14.21 12.58 -15.79
N ASN A 119 14.80 12.15 -14.67
CA ASN A 119 14.21 12.34 -13.35
C ASN A 119 14.08 13.82 -13.02
N GLY A 120 15.04 14.68 -13.39
CA GLY A 120 14.95 16.12 -13.19
C GLY A 120 13.77 16.74 -13.95
N ILE A 121 13.56 16.34 -15.21
CA ILE A 121 12.38 16.80 -15.98
C ILE A 121 11.08 16.34 -15.31
N TYR A 122 11.00 15.07 -14.93
CA TYR A 122 9.79 14.53 -14.29
C TYR A 122 9.54 15.15 -12.91
N GLN A 123 10.61 15.39 -12.14
CA GLN A 123 10.53 16.05 -10.85
C GLN A 123 10.05 17.50 -11.00
N ASN A 124 10.52 18.24 -12.00
CA ASN A 124 10.01 19.59 -12.25
C ASN A 124 8.49 19.60 -12.52
N ILE A 125 7.96 18.59 -13.21
CA ILE A 125 6.51 18.45 -13.43
C ILE A 125 5.81 18.21 -12.09
N ILE A 126 6.33 17.30 -11.26
CA ILE A 126 5.79 17.04 -9.91
C ILE A 126 5.85 18.30 -9.03
N ASP A 127 6.94 19.06 -9.10
CA ASP A 127 7.13 20.26 -8.29
C ASP A 127 6.12 21.34 -8.69
N VAL A 128 5.86 21.51 -9.99
CA VAL A 128 4.81 22.41 -10.47
C VAL A 128 3.42 21.94 -10.03
N THR A 129 3.12 20.64 -10.11
CA THR A 129 1.82 20.13 -9.63
C THR A 129 1.66 20.33 -8.13
N ASN A 130 2.71 20.08 -7.35
CA ASN A 130 2.70 20.32 -5.90
C ASN A 130 2.54 21.81 -5.58
N MET A 131 3.16 22.71 -6.34
CA MET A 131 2.98 24.16 -6.18
C MET A 131 1.54 24.58 -6.48
N LEU A 132 0.89 23.99 -7.49
CA LEU A 132 -0.51 24.22 -7.78
C LEU A 132 -1.42 23.70 -6.66
N GLU A 133 -1.14 22.51 -6.12
CA GLU A 133 -1.85 21.97 -4.96
C GLU A 133 -1.72 22.86 -3.72
N LEU A 134 -0.52 23.41 -3.46
CA LEU A 134 -0.31 24.38 -2.39
C LEU A 134 -1.08 25.69 -2.64
N GLY A 135 -1.14 26.16 -3.88
CA GLY A 135 -1.95 27.33 -4.23
C GLY A 135 -3.45 27.11 -3.94
N VAL A 136 -3.97 25.92 -4.23
CA VAL A 136 -5.35 25.55 -3.85
C VAL A 136 -5.54 25.54 -2.34
N VAL A 137 -4.55 25.10 -1.58
CA VAL A 137 -4.58 25.14 -0.11
C VAL A 137 -4.59 26.58 0.41
N ASP A 138 -3.82 27.48 -0.20
CA ASP A 138 -3.84 28.91 0.14
C ASP A 138 -5.20 29.54 -0.15
N ASP A 139 -5.81 29.26 -1.31
CA ASP A 139 -7.17 29.72 -1.65
C ASP A 139 -8.21 29.20 -0.63
N MET A 140 -8.09 27.94 -0.20
CA MET A 140 -8.97 27.35 0.83
C MET A 140 -8.76 28.03 2.19
N LYS A 141 -7.52 28.37 2.53
CA LYS A 141 -7.18 29.05 3.77
C LYS A 141 -7.73 30.47 3.81
N ASP A 142 -7.64 31.21 2.71
CA ASP A 142 -8.20 32.56 2.59
C ASP A 142 -9.73 32.56 2.77
N ASN A 143 -10.38 31.46 2.39
CA ASN A 143 -11.81 31.23 2.61
C ASN A 143 -12.14 30.61 3.98
N SER A 144 -11.22 30.63 4.96
CA SER A 144 -11.43 30.11 6.32
C SER A 144 -11.81 28.61 6.38
N PHE A 145 -11.47 27.82 5.37
CA PHE A 145 -11.85 26.41 5.31
C PHE A 145 -11.21 25.56 6.42
N PHE A 146 -9.96 25.86 6.79
CA PHE A 146 -9.20 25.13 7.81
C PHE A 146 -9.40 25.64 9.23
N ASP A 147 -10.10 26.76 9.41
CA ASP A 147 -10.35 27.33 10.74
C ASP A 147 -11.22 26.38 11.58
N THR A 148 -11.03 26.41 12.90
CA THR A 148 -11.95 25.78 13.84
C THR A 148 -13.24 26.59 13.99
N GLN A 149 -14.31 25.97 14.49
CA GLN A 149 -15.56 26.68 14.81
C GLN A 149 -15.30 27.83 15.79
N SER A 150 -14.42 27.61 16.77
CA SER A 150 -14.02 28.62 17.76
C SER A 150 -13.25 29.78 17.15
N GLU A 151 -12.26 29.52 16.29
CA GLU A 151 -11.49 30.59 15.63
C GLU A 151 -12.38 31.45 14.74
N MET A 152 -13.29 30.82 13.99
CA MET A 152 -14.25 31.54 13.16
C MET A 152 -15.23 32.37 13.99
N GLN A 153 -15.72 31.84 15.11
CA GLN A 153 -16.57 32.60 16.04
C GLN A 153 -15.81 33.82 16.60
N ASN A 154 -14.56 33.63 17.02
CA ASN A 154 -13.73 34.72 17.53
C ASN A 154 -13.46 35.78 16.47
N LYS A 155 -13.14 35.40 15.23
CA LYS A 155 -12.99 36.33 14.09
C LYS A 155 -14.27 37.12 13.85
N ASN A 156 -15.43 36.45 13.88
CA ASN A 156 -16.71 37.13 13.70
C ASN A 156 -17.03 38.12 14.83
N ILE A 157 -16.68 37.78 16.07
CA ILE A 157 -16.84 38.68 17.23
C ILE A 157 -15.87 39.87 17.13
N ASP A 158 -14.61 39.64 16.75
CA ASP A 158 -13.60 40.68 16.60
C ASP A 158 -14.00 41.69 15.52
N ASP A 159 -14.42 41.19 14.36
CA ASP A 159 -14.90 42.04 13.27
C ASP A 159 -16.18 42.81 13.66
N TYR A 160 -17.13 42.14 14.33
CA TYR A 160 -18.33 42.81 14.84
C TYR A 160 -17.98 43.90 15.86
N SER A 161 -17.03 43.64 16.75
CA SER A 161 -16.57 44.60 17.76
C SER A 161 -15.93 45.81 17.11
N LYS A 162 -15.05 45.61 16.11
CA LYS A 162 -14.43 46.70 15.34
C LYS A 162 -15.46 47.55 14.61
N ASP A 163 -16.46 46.93 13.98
CA ASP A 163 -17.53 47.65 13.31
C ASP A 163 -18.41 48.42 14.29
N HIS A 164 -18.70 47.81 15.45
CA HIS A 164 -19.47 48.46 16.51
C HIS A 164 -18.74 49.68 17.08
N GLU A 165 -17.45 49.55 17.39
CA GLU A 165 -16.60 50.66 17.83
C GLU A 165 -16.54 51.78 16.78
N ARG A 166 -16.33 51.43 15.51
CA ARG A 166 -16.30 52.39 14.40
C ARG A 166 -17.61 53.17 14.30
N LEU A 167 -18.76 52.49 14.36
CA LEU A 167 -20.07 53.12 14.27
C LEU A 167 -20.38 53.98 15.51
N SER A 168 -19.98 53.53 16.71
CA SER A 168 -20.13 54.30 17.94
C SER A 168 -19.31 55.58 17.90
N ASP A 169 -18.05 55.49 17.45
CA ASP A 169 -17.17 56.63 17.25
C ASP A 169 -17.73 57.63 16.22
N LEU A 170 -18.22 57.12 15.09
CA LEU A 170 -18.82 57.93 14.04
C LEU A 170 -20.07 58.64 14.57
N TRP A 171 -20.92 57.94 15.32
CA TRP A 171 -22.09 58.51 15.97
C TRP A 171 -21.71 59.61 16.97
N GLU A 172 -20.73 59.38 17.84
CA GLU A 172 -20.29 60.39 18.81
C GLU A 172 -19.73 61.64 18.15
N ARG A 173 -18.94 61.48 17.08
CA ARG A 173 -18.39 62.60 16.29
C ARG A 173 -19.51 63.36 15.58
N ALA A 174 -20.41 62.65 14.90
CA ALA A 174 -21.54 63.24 14.20
C ALA A 174 -22.44 64.03 15.16
N LEU A 175 -22.70 63.48 16.36
CA LEU A 175 -23.53 64.12 17.37
C LEU A 175 -22.87 65.39 17.93
N LYS A 176 -21.56 65.35 18.23
CA LYS A 176 -20.80 66.53 18.69
C LYS A 176 -20.83 67.64 17.65
N ASP A 177 -20.57 67.34 16.39
CA ASP A 177 -20.50 68.33 15.32
C ASP A 177 -21.88 68.90 14.95
N ALA A 178 -22.92 68.06 14.93
CA ALA A 178 -24.30 68.51 14.73
C ALA A 178 -24.80 69.39 15.87
N THR A 179 -24.40 69.10 17.12
CA THR A 179 -24.75 69.91 18.30
C THR A 179 -24.05 71.26 18.27
N GLN A 180 -22.77 71.31 17.86
CA GLN A 180 -22.04 72.58 17.73
C GLN A 180 -22.62 73.47 16.63
N LYS A 181 -23.06 72.89 15.52
CA LYS A 181 -23.61 73.61 14.36
C LYS A 181 -25.14 73.81 14.42
N ASN A 182 -25.84 73.20 15.37
CA ASN A 182 -27.30 73.17 15.47
C ASN A 182 -28.01 72.82 14.14
N SER A 183 -27.46 71.86 13.39
CA SER A 183 -28.00 71.47 12.08
C SER A 183 -28.16 69.97 11.98
N PHE A 184 -29.37 69.54 11.61
CA PHE A 184 -29.69 68.14 11.33
C PHE A 184 -29.05 67.66 10.02
N ASP A 185 -28.91 68.55 9.03
CA ASP A 185 -28.30 68.23 7.74
C ASP A 185 -26.83 67.80 7.90
N GLN A 186 -26.14 68.35 8.89
CA GLN A 186 -24.79 67.94 9.23
C GLN A 186 -24.75 66.50 9.76
N LEU A 187 -25.76 66.06 10.51
CA LEU A 187 -25.85 64.66 10.98
C LEU A 187 -26.09 63.72 9.80
N CYS A 188 -26.97 64.11 8.86
CA CYS A 188 -27.21 63.37 7.62
C CYS A 188 -25.96 63.27 6.74
N SER A 189 -25.05 64.26 6.75
CA SER A 189 -23.81 64.17 5.98
C SER A 189 -22.86 63.05 6.44
N TYR A 190 -22.91 62.65 7.72
CA TYR A 190 -22.12 61.51 8.24
C TYR A 190 -22.68 60.13 7.85
N LEU A 191 -23.89 60.07 7.29
CA LEU A 191 -24.46 58.83 6.76
C LEU A 191 -24.03 58.57 5.31
N ALA A 192 -23.45 59.57 4.63
CA ALA A 192 -22.94 59.41 3.28
C ALA A 192 -21.66 58.57 3.34
N ILE A 193 -21.71 57.38 2.74
CA ILE A 193 -20.57 56.47 2.64
C ILE A 193 -19.62 57.06 1.60
N GLU A 194 -18.41 57.43 2.02
CA GLU A 194 -17.34 57.82 1.08
C GLU A 194 -16.78 56.56 0.39
N ASP A 195 -16.42 56.66 -0.90
CA ASP A 195 -15.92 55.53 -1.72
C ASP A 195 -14.62 54.89 -1.17
N GLY A 196 -13.97 55.52 -0.18
CA GLY A 196 -12.78 55.01 0.51
C GLY A 196 -13.03 54.36 1.87
N GLU A 197 -14.27 54.39 2.39
CA GLU A 197 -14.56 53.67 3.64
C GLU A 197 -14.66 52.16 3.36
N PRO A 198 -14.12 51.30 4.24
CA PRO A 198 -14.28 49.86 4.13
C PRO A 198 -15.77 49.55 4.33
N ILE A 199 -16.53 49.50 3.24
CA ILE A 199 -17.85 48.91 3.25
C ILE A 199 -17.64 47.48 3.74
N VAL A 200 -18.19 47.18 4.90
CA VAL A 200 -18.17 45.84 5.49
C VAL A 200 -18.80 44.92 4.45
N ASN A 201 -17.96 44.23 3.68
CA ASN A 201 -18.44 43.30 2.66
C ASN A 201 -19.39 42.33 3.36
N PHE A 202 -20.56 42.13 2.74
CA PHE A 202 -21.59 41.25 3.27
C PHE A 202 -20.98 39.89 3.60
N LYS A 203 -20.92 39.56 4.90
CA LYS A 203 -20.33 38.30 5.33
C LYS A 203 -21.24 37.15 4.90
N PRO A 204 -20.68 36.07 4.31
CA PRO A 204 -21.47 34.90 3.97
C PRO A 204 -22.13 34.33 5.23
N LYS A 205 -23.46 34.16 5.17
CA LYS A 205 -24.29 33.69 6.31
C LYS A 205 -23.89 32.30 6.80
N HIS A 206 -23.43 31.45 5.88
CA HIS A 206 -23.00 30.09 6.17
C HIS A 206 -21.64 29.86 5.54
N ILE A 207 -20.70 29.36 6.33
CA ILE A 207 -19.35 28.99 5.89
C ILE A 207 -19.16 27.51 6.18
N TRP A 208 -18.70 26.77 5.17
CA TRP A 208 -18.35 25.36 5.28
C TRP A 208 -16.87 25.20 5.62
N ARG A 209 -16.53 24.22 6.47
CA ARG A 209 -15.16 24.03 6.96
C ARG A 209 -14.75 22.56 6.88
N TYR A 210 -13.44 22.33 6.89
CA TYR A 210 -12.85 21.01 6.84
C TYR A 210 -13.34 20.09 7.97
N ASN A 211 -13.39 20.60 9.21
CA ASN A 211 -13.82 19.84 10.39
C ASN A 211 -15.30 19.43 10.37
N MET A 212 -16.09 19.92 9.41
CA MET A 212 -17.48 19.50 9.23
C MET A 212 -17.60 18.24 8.35
N ILE A 213 -16.53 17.81 7.67
CA ILE A 213 -16.51 16.60 6.86
C ILE A 213 -16.35 15.38 7.79
N PRO A 214 -17.30 14.42 7.80
CA PRO A 214 -17.19 13.25 8.67
C PRO A 214 -16.08 12.30 8.22
N TYR A 215 -15.39 11.70 9.18
CA TYR A 215 -14.35 10.69 8.97
C TYR A 215 -14.50 9.53 9.96
N GLY A 216 -14.03 8.34 9.56
CA GLY A 216 -13.86 7.18 10.43
C GLY A 216 -14.40 5.88 9.84
N GLU A 217 -13.65 4.78 10.02
CA GLU A 217 -14.01 3.43 9.55
C GLU A 217 -15.39 2.97 10.04
N ASN A 218 -15.69 3.29 11.30
CA ASN A 218 -16.93 2.89 11.97
C ASN A 218 -17.94 4.03 12.16
N ASN A 219 -17.68 5.21 11.58
CA ASN A 219 -18.59 6.34 11.66
C ASN A 219 -19.85 6.07 10.80
N PRO A 220 -21.08 6.15 11.35
CA PRO A 220 -22.30 6.00 10.55
C PRO A 220 -22.48 7.10 9.51
N ASP A 221 -21.97 8.31 9.75
CA ASP A 221 -22.15 9.47 8.86
C ASP A 221 -21.45 9.31 7.50
N THR A 222 -20.52 8.36 7.37
CA THR A 222 -19.80 8.04 6.14
C THR A 222 -20.39 6.84 5.38
N LYS A 223 -21.40 6.15 5.95
CA LYS A 223 -21.95 4.90 5.43
C LYS A 223 -23.31 5.14 4.78
N THR A 224 -23.33 5.19 3.44
CA THR A 224 -24.57 5.27 2.65
C THR A 224 -25.09 3.87 2.31
N PHE A 225 -24.31 3.11 1.55
CA PHE A 225 -24.58 1.73 1.15
C PHE A 225 -23.38 0.84 1.50
N GLU A 226 -23.63 -0.46 1.65
CA GLU A 226 -22.55 -1.41 1.90
C GLU A 226 -21.66 -1.56 0.67
N VAL A 227 -20.37 -1.24 0.82
CA VAL A 227 -19.36 -1.50 -0.21
C VAL A 227 -19.08 -3.00 -0.27
N PRO A 228 -19.12 -3.63 -1.47
CA PRO A 228 -18.88 -5.06 -1.60
C PRO A 228 -17.46 -5.45 -1.22
N ALA A 229 -17.28 -6.65 -0.66
CA ALA A 229 -16.00 -7.08 -0.09
C ALA A 229 -14.86 -7.15 -1.12
N HIS A 230 -15.15 -7.39 -2.40
CA HIS A 230 -14.14 -7.50 -3.46
C HIS A 230 -13.64 -6.13 -3.97
N GLU A 231 -14.30 -5.03 -3.62
CA GLU A 231 -13.85 -3.66 -3.92
C GLU A 231 -13.04 -3.05 -2.76
N LYS A 232 -13.06 -3.67 -1.59
CA LYS A 232 -12.33 -3.17 -0.41
C LYS A 232 -10.83 -3.45 -0.55
N PRO A 233 -9.97 -2.49 -0.19
CA PRO A 233 -8.53 -2.70 -0.23
C PRO A 233 -8.09 -3.73 0.84
N PHE A 234 -7.01 -4.45 0.55
CA PHE A 234 -6.42 -5.38 1.50
C PHE A 234 -5.45 -4.67 2.46
N ARG A 235 -5.48 -5.07 3.74
CA ARG A 235 -4.44 -4.73 4.70
C ARG A 235 -3.17 -5.52 4.39
N SER A 236 -2.00 -4.90 4.55
CA SER A 236 -0.71 -5.60 4.43
C SER A 236 -0.64 -6.80 5.38
N PHE A 237 0.01 -7.88 4.94
CA PHE A 237 0.12 -9.13 5.72
C PHE A 237 1.59 -9.54 5.86
N ALA A 238 2.04 -9.68 7.10
CA ALA A 238 3.35 -10.21 7.43
C ALA A 238 3.26 -11.18 8.61
N LEU A 239 3.68 -12.42 8.40
CA LEU A 239 3.71 -13.48 9.41
C LEU A 239 4.98 -14.33 9.24
N ASN A 240 5.92 -14.16 10.15
CA ASN A 240 7.16 -14.93 10.23
C ASN A 240 7.46 -15.31 11.68
N PHE A 241 8.42 -16.22 11.87
CA PHE A 241 8.89 -16.60 13.21
C PHE A 241 9.51 -15.44 14.00
N THR A 242 10.06 -14.44 13.30
CA THR A 242 10.80 -13.32 13.91
C THR A 242 9.97 -12.05 14.06
N TYR A 243 8.98 -11.81 13.19
CA TYR A 243 8.10 -10.64 13.26
C TYR A 243 6.74 -10.91 12.62
N ASN A 244 5.74 -10.12 13.00
CA ASN A 244 4.43 -10.09 12.38
C ASN A 244 3.77 -8.72 12.52
N ASN A 245 2.80 -8.41 11.65
CA ASN A 245 1.98 -7.19 11.72
C ASN A 245 0.54 -7.45 12.19
N LEU A 246 0.28 -8.65 12.74
CA LEU A 246 -1.04 -9.11 13.17
C LEU A 246 -1.31 -8.90 14.66
N SER A 247 -0.25 -8.83 15.48
CA SER A 247 -0.32 -8.66 16.93
C SER A 247 -0.75 -7.25 17.39
N GLY A 248 -0.88 -6.30 16.48
CA GLY A 248 -1.28 -4.93 16.77
C GLY A 248 -1.89 -4.22 15.56
N ASN A 249 -2.46 -3.04 15.82
CA ASN A 249 -2.98 -2.15 14.78
C ASN A 249 -2.41 -0.74 14.97
N TRP A 250 -2.00 -0.10 13.89
CA TRP A 250 -1.48 1.27 13.87
C TRP A 250 -2.57 2.32 13.59
N GLY A 251 -3.78 1.87 13.25
CA GLY A 251 -4.85 2.75 12.80
C GLY A 251 -4.64 3.24 11.38
N ASP A 252 -5.42 4.24 10.99
CA ASP A 252 -5.35 4.86 9.67
C ASP A 252 -4.48 6.12 9.70
N TYR A 253 -4.41 6.84 8.58
CA TYR A 253 -3.56 8.02 8.47
C TYR A 253 -3.96 9.16 9.44
N ILE A 254 -5.28 9.30 9.70
CA ILE A 254 -5.87 10.29 10.59
C ILE A 254 -6.04 9.70 12.01
N ASP A 255 -6.89 8.66 12.17
CA ASP A 255 -7.17 8.02 13.45
C ASP A 255 -6.12 6.97 13.84
N ARG A 256 -4.91 7.46 14.14
CA ARG A 256 -3.76 6.62 14.51
C ARG A 256 -3.92 6.02 15.91
N ARG A 257 -3.35 4.83 16.11
CA ARG A 257 -3.39 4.11 17.38
C ARG A 257 -2.03 3.50 17.71
N ASP A 258 -1.78 3.33 19.00
CA ASP A 258 -0.59 2.64 19.49
C ASP A 258 -0.70 1.13 19.21
N ASN A 259 0.29 0.60 18.51
CA ASN A 259 0.35 -0.82 18.17
C ASN A 259 0.63 -1.73 19.38
N LYS A 260 1.09 -1.19 20.51
CA LYS A 260 1.33 -1.94 21.75
C LYS A 260 0.20 -1.75 22.76
N GLY A 261 -0.18 -2.84 23.43
CA GLY A 261 -1.10 -2.82 24.55
C GLY A 261 -0.52 -2.11 25.78
N SER A 262 -1.40 -1.64 26.67
CA SER A 262 -1.06 -0.78 27.83
C SER A 262 0.10 -1.29 28.69
N LEU A 263 0.19 -2.61 28.91
CA LEU A 263 1.24 -3.24 29.71
C LEU A 263 2.65 -3.10 29.12
N LEU A 264 2.76 -3.06 27.79
CA LEU A 264 4.05 -3.04 27.09
C LEU A 264 4.49 -1.63 26.67
N ARG A 265 3.61 -0.63 26.80
CA ARG A 265 3.93 0.76 26.41
C ARG A 265 5.10 1.34 27.21
N PRO A 266 5.19 1.16 28.55
CA PRO A 266 6.31 1.69 29.33
C PRO A 266 7.66 1.08 28.93
N SER A 267 7.67 -0.17 28.48
CA SER A 267 8.86 -0.91 28.07
C SER A 267 9.07 -0.95 26.55
N ARG A 268 8.50 0.02 25.79
CA ARG A 268 8.57 0.03 24.31
C ARG A 268 9.98 -0.14 23.76
N TYR A 269 10.97 0.48 24.42
CA TYR A 269 12.37 0.43 24.01
C TYR A 269 12.95 -0.99 23.97
N MET A 270 12.35 -1.95 24.69
CA MET A 270 12.76 -3.37 24.65
C MET A 270 12.28 -4.09 23.38
N PHE A 271 11.39 -3.48 22.60
CA PHE A 271 10.79 -4.06 21.38
C PHE A 271 11.23 -3.35 20.10
N THR A 272 12.37 -2.66 20.16
CA THR A 272 12.94 -1.89 19.04
C THR A 272 14.43 -2.17 18.93
N ASP A 273 14.90 -2.48 17.72
CA ASP A 273 16.34 -2.65 17.48
C ASP A 273 17.11 -1.32 17.59
N VAL A 274 16.45 -0.21 17.25
CA VAL A 274 16.99 1.14 17.33
C VAL A 274 15.95 2.06 17.96
N ILE A 275 16.37 2.89 18.93
CA ILE A 275 15.55 3.90 19.57
C ILE A 275 16.18 5.30 19.43
N ILE A 276 15.38 6.24 18.94
CA ILE A 276 15.71 7.67 18.94
C ILE A 276 14.77 8.33 19.96
N PRO A 277 15.27 8.74 21.15
CA PRO A 277 14.43 9.31 22.20
C PRO A 277 13.97 10.73 21.84
N ALA A 278 12.91 11.19 22.51
CA ALA A 278 12.41 12.56 22.34
C ALA A 278 13.41 13.58 22.91
N THR A 279 13.53 14.73 22.24
CA THR A 279 14.15 15.92 22.80
C THR A 279 13.17 16.55 23.79
N LYS A 280 13.63 16.83 25.01
CA LYS A 280 12.84 17.43 26.07
C LYS A 280 13.46 18.73 26.52
#